data_AF-D8PMD8-F1
#
_entry.id   AF-D8PMD8-F1
#
_cell.length_a   1.000
_cell.length_b   1.000
_cell.length_c   1.000
_cell.angle_alpha   90.00
_cell.angle_beta   90.00
_cell.angle_gamma   90.00
#
_symmetry.space_group_name_H-M   'P 1'
#
loop_
_entity.id
_entity.type
_entity.pdbx_description
1 polymer ?
#
loop_
_entity_poly.entity_id
_entity_poly.type
_entity_poly.pdbx_seq_one_letter_code
_entity_poly.pdbx_strand_id
1 'polypeptide(L)'
;MASTRTASDFLTYPVRDSSTSSGMSAQAQADYLRDGKAAAVYNEWMRELFKPGASRLQELVDAGHPSDEDVREVLALSANWETFRAVVLVLRGELVLPDAQLRHFREYEKALLKLLGRFWAAWYRHSDEYIEAKGIEQSPFAWERLNKASQDKVKKWLASKNIDYERIRSKALSGTMKGKGRHAEYREMFKREWPIFLAGVARFVASGGPNGRMNELSVPTKAFREFPEWKTRFTIMSLMREIVKEGEEGKEAECLRDPITAGGALGVEAVQDLAIMKSKDKLDNFIMAAFMTTSFVRDMLDMADSAAEQAVCVFCAMM
;
A
#
# COMPACT_ATOMS: atom_id res chain seq x y z
N MET A 1 -2.19 -8.17 -23.28
CA MET A 1 -2.23 -7.50 -21.97
C MET A 1 -3.15 -8.31 -21.06
N ALA A 2 -2.73 -8.61 -19.82
CA ALA A 2 -3.59 -9.33 -18.89
C ALA A 2 -4.79 -8.43 -18.51
N SER A 3 -6.00 -8.83 -18.89
CA SER A 3 -7.22 -8.17 -18.43
C SER A 3 -7.43 -8.44 -16.94
N THR A 4 -7.94 -7.45 -16.22
CA THR A 4 -8.44 -7.67 -14.85
C THR A 4 -9.64 -8.62 -14.88
N ARG A 5 -9.73 -9.47 -13.86
CA ARG A 5 -10.75 -10.52 -13.70
C ARG A 5 -11.68 -10.15 -12.56
N THR A 6 -12.90 -10.66 -12.62
CA THR A 6 -13.93 -10.50 -11.59
C THR A 6 -13.93 -11.68 -10.62
N ALA A 7 -14.61 -11.55 -9.48
CA ALA A 7 -14.78 -12.64 -8.53
C ALA A 7 -15.41 -13.89 -9.19
N SER A 8 -16.42 -13.69 -10.05
CA SER A 8 -17.11 -14.77 -10.77
C SER A 8 -16.17 -15.58 -11.66
N ASP A 9 -15.18 -14.94 -12.29
CA ASP A 9 -14.19 -15.65 -13.12
C ASP A 9 -13.42 -16.66 -12.26
N PHE A 10 -12.99 -16.25 -11.07
CA PHE A 10 -12.19 -17.06 -10.15
C PHE A 10 -12.94 -18.22 -9.48
N LEU A 11 -14.28 -18.24 -9.56
CA LEU A 11 -15.10 -19.37 -9.09
C LEU A 11 -15.19 -20.52 -10.09
N THR A 12 -14.69 -20.29 -11.31
CA THR A 12 -14.75 -21.24 -12.42
C THR A 12 -13.34 -21.52 -12.97
N TYR A 13 -13.21 -22.54 -13.80
CA TYR A 13 -11.94 -22.76 -14.50
C TYR A 13 -11.67 -21.58 -15.45
N PRO A 14 -10.40 -21.14 -15.58
CA PRO A 14 -10.04 -20.11 -16.53
C PRO A 14 -10.46 -20.51 -17.95
N VAL A 15 -11.19 -19.61 -18.63
CA VAL A 15 -11.62 -19.84 -20.01
C VAL A 15 -10.39 -19.80 -20.92
N ARG A 16 -10.14 -20.90 -21.63
CA ARG A 16 -9.11 -20.96 -22.68
C ARG A 16 -9.74 -20.63 -24.03
N ASP A 17 -9.06 -19.83 -24.84
CA ASP A 17 -9.55 -19.34 -26.14
C ASP A 17 -9.77 -20.43 -27.22
N SER A 18 -9.60 -21.71 -26.90
CA SER A 18 -9.76 -22.83 -27.85
C SER A 18 -11.06 -23.61 -27.62
N SER A 19 -11.75 -23.87 -28.73
CA SER A 19 -13.02 -24.56 -28.99
C SER A 19 -13.26 -25.96 -28.36
N THR A 20 -12.50 -26.38 -27.35
CA THR A 20 -12.71 -27.63 -26.63
C THR A 20 -13.81 -27.48 -25.58
N SER A 21 -14.90 -28.23 -25.77
CA SER A 21 -16.16 -28.19 -25.01
C SER A 21 -16.08 -28.58 -23.52
N SER A 22 -14.89 -28.85 -23.00
CA SER A 22 -14.65 -29.04 -21.57
C SER A 22 -13.51 -28.11 -21.16
N GLY A 23 -13.84 -26.96 -20.59
CA GLY A 23 -12.88 -25.95 -20.10
C GLY A 23 -12.01 -26.40 -18.91
N MET A 24 -11.66 -27.68 -18.83
CA MET A 24 -10.87 -28.29 -17.76
C MET A 24 -9.67 -29.03 -18.38
N SER A 25 -8.46 -28.70 -17.93
CA SER A 25 -7.24 -29.42 -18.35
C SER A 25 -7.18 -30.83 -17.78
N ALA A 26 -6.34 -31.70 -18.35
CA ALA A 26 -6.10 -33.03 -17.81
C ALA A 26 -5.59 -32.97 -16.35
N GLN A 27 -4.75 -31.98 -16.04
CA GLN A 27 -4.27 -31.73 -14.68
C GLN A 27 -5.40 -31.27 -13.75
N ALA A 28 -6.27 -30.37 -14.21
CA ALA A 28 -7.45 -29.95 -13.44
C ALA A 28 -8.42 -31.12 -13.19
N GLN A 29 -8.60 -32.01 -14.17
CA GLN A 29 -9.39 -33.24 -13.98
C GLN A 29 -8.77 -34.17 -12.94
N ALA A 30 -7.44 -34.33 -12.96
CA ALA A 30 -6.73 -35.11 -11.94
C ALA A 30 -6.85 -34.50 -10.55
N ASP A 31 -6.68 -33.18 -10.42
CA ASP A 31 -6.87 -32.44 -9.17
C ASP A 31 -8.33 -32.54 -8.67
N TYR A 32 -9.31 -32.50 -9.58
CA TYR A 32 -10.73 -32.66 -9.26
C TYR A 32 -11.01 -34.02 -8.63
N LEU A 33 -10.48 -35.08 -9.22
CA LEU A 33 -10.66 -36.45 -8.72
C LEU A 33 -9.96 -36.67 -7.37
N ARG A 34 -8.83 -35.99 -7.13
CA ARG A 34 -8.03 -36.15 -5.91
C ARG A 34 -8.53 -35.31 -4.74
N ASP A 35 -8.74 -34.01 -4.99
CA ASP A 35 -8.92 -32.99 -3.95
C ASP A 35 -10.25 -32.22 -4.09
N GLY A 36 -11.05 -32.54 -5.11
CA GLY A 36 -12.34 -31.91 -5.37
C GLY A 36 -12.29 -30.65 -6.24
N LYS A 37 -13.46 -30.12 -6.58
CA LYS A 37 -13.64 -28.99 -7.52
C LYS A 37 -12.89 -27.73 -7.11
N ALA A 38 -12.97 -27.34 -5.83
CA ALA A 38 -12.38 -26.09 -5.38
C ALA A 38 -10.86 -26.09 -5.51
N ALA A 39 -10.20 -27.19 -5.13
CA ALA A 39 -8.76 -27.36 -5.30
C ALA A 39 -8.35 -27.38 -6.78
N ALA A 40 -9.14 -28.01 -7.65
CA ALA A 40 -8.89 -28.03 -9.09
C ALA A 40 -8.98 -26.63 -9.72
N VAL A 41 -10.01 -25.85 -9.39
CA VAL A 41 -10.17 -24.47 -9.86
C VAL A 41 -9.03 -23.59 -9.38
N TYR A 42 -8.71 -23.67 -8.08
CA TYR A 42 -7.58 -22.97 -7.47
C TYR A 42 -6.26 -23.27 -8.18
N ASN A 43 -5.92 -24.56 -8.33
CA ASN A 43 -4.67 -24.98 -8.96
C ASN A 43 -4.59 -24.55 -10.42
N GLU A 44 -5.71 -24.52 -11.15
CA GLU A 44 -5.73 -24.07 -12.54
C GLU A 44 -5.45 -22.57 -12.64
N TRP A 45 -6.05 -21.72 -11.79
CA TRP A 45 -5.70 -20.29 -11.74
C TRP A 45 -4.24 -20.05 -11.35
N MET A 46 -3.70 -20.86 -10.43
CA MET A 46 -2.27 -20.82 -10.10
C MET A 46 -1.41 -21.17 -11.31
N ARG A 47 -1.79 -22.17 -12.12
CA ARG A 47 -1.04 -22.60 -13.32
C ARG A 47 -1.12 -21.59 -14.46
N GLU A 48 -2.31 -21.08 -14.74
CA GLU A 48 -2.57 -20.29 -15.95
C GLU A 48 -2.22 -18.80 -15.78
N LEU A 49 -2.37 -18.25 -14.57
CA LEU A 49 -2.22 -16.82 -14.34
C LEU A 49 -1.11 -16.49 -13.35
N PHE A 50 -1.21 -16.99 -12.11
CA PHE A 50 -0.38 -16.46 -11.03
C PHE A 50 1.07 -16.93 -11.07
N LYS A 51 1.35 -18.22 -11.34
CA LYS A 51 2.74 -18.72 -11.46
C LYS A 51 3.48 -18.13 -12.65
N PRO A 52 2.88 -18.05 -13.86
CA PRO A 52 3.51 -17.33 -14.97
C PRO A 52 3.71 -15.85 -14.64
N GLY A 53 2.71 -15.18 -14.07
CA GLY A 53 2.81 -13.77 -13.70
C GLY A 53 3.89 -13.48 -12.65
N ALA A 54 4.05 -14.34 -11.64
CA ALA A 54 5.13 -14.20 -10.65
C ALA A 54 6.51 -14.48 -11.25
N SER A 55 6.61 -15.43 -12.19
CA SER A 55 7.87 -15.69 -12.91
C SER A 55 8.26 -14.47 -13.74
N ARG A 56 7.30 -13.89 -14.46
CA ARG A 56 7.50 -12.65 -15.22
C ARG A 56 7.87 -11.48 -14.31
N LEU A 57 7.19 -11.32 -13.18
CA LEU A 57 7.53 -10.31 -12.18
C LEU A 57 8.97 -10.48 -11.66
N GLN A 58 9.42 -11.71 -11.42
CA GLN A 58 10.80 -11.97 -11.01
C GLN A 58 11.81 -11.56 -12.10
N GLU A 59 11.54 -11.84 -13.37
CA GLU A 59 12.39 -11.37 -14.49
C GLU A 59 12.51 -9.85 -14.51
N LEU A 60 11.39 -9.14 -14.32
CA LEU A 60 11.34 -7.67 -14.28
C LEU A 60 12.13 -7.10 -13.10
N VAL A 61 12.01 -7.74 -11.94
CA VAL A 61 12.79 -7.38 -10.75
C VAL A 61 14.29 -7.57 -10.99
N ASP A 62 14.68 -8.65 -11.66
CA ASP A 62 16.08 -8.96 -11.93
C ASP A 62 16.67 -8.05 -13.02
N ALA A 63 15.86 -7.61 -13.99
CA ALA A 63 16.24 -6.58 -14.96
C ALA A 63 16.50 -5.21 -14.31
N GLY A 64 15.75 -4.88 -13.24
CA GLY A 64 16.04 -3.74 -12.37
C GLY A 64 15.59 -2.37 -12.88
N HIS A 65 15.11 -2.25 -14.13
CA HIS A 65 14.66 -1.00 -14.74
C HIS A 65 13.23 -1.12 -15.34
N PRO A 66 12.18 -1.22 -14.51
CA PRO A 66 10.82 -1.43 -15.03
C PRO A 66 10.33 -0.25 -15.88
N SER A 67 9.61 -0.54 -16.95
CA SER A 67 8.94 0.43 -17.82
C SER A 67 7.47 0.66 -17.43
N ASP A 68 6.82 1.66 -18.03
CA ASP A 68 5.38 1.91 -17.85
C ASP A 68 4.52 0.71 -18.27
N GLU A 69 4.93 -0.04 -19.30
CA GLU A 69 4.24 -1.25 -19.74
C GLU A 69 4.33 -2.34 -18.67
N ASP A 70 5.50 -2.49 -18.04
CA ASP A 70 5.72 -3.41 -16.94
C ASP A 70 4.87 -3.03 -15.72
N VAL A 71 4.77 -1.72 -15.40
CA VAL A 71 3.90 -1.22 -14.33
C VAL A 71 2.44 -1.62 -14.59
N ARG A 72 1.94 -1.45 -15.82
CA ARG A 72 0.57 -1.84 -16.17
C ARG A 72 0.34 -3.33 -15.98
N GLU A 73 1.30 -4.16 -16.39
CA GLU A 73 1.23 -5.61 -16.20
C GLU A 73 1.19 -6.00 -14.72
N VAL A 74 2.07 -5.39 -13.91
CA VAL A 74 2.16 -5.68 -12.47
C VAL A 74 0.93 -5.18 -11.70
N LEU A 75 0.35 -4.04 -12.08
CA LEU A 75 -0.91 -3.57 -11.51
C LEU A 75 -2.07 -4.52 -11.85
N ALA A 76 -2.15 -5.01 -13.08
CA ALA A 76 -3.17 -6.00 -13.47
C ALA A 76 -3.01 -7.32 -12.71
N LEU A 77 -1.77 -7.82 -12.55
CA LEU A 77 -1.47 -9.00 -11.74
C LEU A 77 -1.89 -8.79 -10.27
N SER A 78 -1.59 -7.62 -9.72
CA SER A 78 -1.96 -7.25 -8.35
C SER A 78 -3.48 -7.22 -8.17
N ALA A 79 -4.22 -6.67 -9.14
CA ALA A 79 -5.67 -6.52 -9.05
C ALA A 79 -6.37 -7.89 -9.15
N ASN A 80 -5.83 -8.75 -10.01
CA ASN A 80 -6.24 -10.14 -10.12
C ASN A 80 -5.96 -10.91 -8.82
N TRP A 81 -4.80 -10.70 -8.19
CA TRP A 81 -4.48 -11.35 -6.91
C TRP A 81 -5.39 -10.88 -5.78
N GLU A 82 -5.63 -9.56 -5.66
CA GLU A 82 -6.54 -9.01 -4.64
C GLU A 82 -7.95 -9.60 -4.76
N THR A 83 -8.47 -9.68 -5.98
CA THR A 83 -9.79 -10.27 -6.26
C THR A 83 -9.82 -11.76 -5.95
N PHE A 84 -8.78 -12.50 -6.37
CA PHE A 84 -8.67 -13.93 -6.09
C PHE A 84 -8.56 -14.24 -4.60
N ARG A 85 -7.78 -13.43 -3.87
CA ARG A 85 -7.67 -13.50 -2.41
C ARG A 85 -9.02 -13.31 -1.73
N ALA A 86 -9.82 -12.33 -2.17
CA ALA A 86 -11.16 -12.12 -1.62
C ALA A 86 -12.05 -13.36 -1.81
N VAL A 87 -11.98 -14.01 -2.98
CA VAL A 87 -12.70 -15.27 -3.25
C VAL A 87 -12.23 -16.41 -2.33
N VAL A 88 -10.92 -16.56 -2.13
CA VAL A 88 -10.34 -17.64 -1.32
C VAL A 88 -10.56 -17.45 0.19
N LEU A 89 -10.43 -16.22 0.70
CA LEU A 89 -10.38 -15.94 2.15
C LEU A 89 -11.63 -15.25 2.71
N VAL A 90 -12.28 -14.38 1.95
CA VAL A 90 -13.30 -13.45 2.46
C VAL A 90 -14.72 -13.91 2.10
N LEU A 91 -14.94 -14.36 0.87
CA LEU A 91 -16.23 -14.85 0.38
C LEU A 91 -16.49 -16.28 0.88
N ARG A 92 -16.69 -16.38 2.20
CA ARG A 92 -16.89 -17.64 2.94
C ARG A 92 -17.95 -18.50 2.25
N GLY A 93 -17.52 -19.65 1.74
CA GLY A 93 -18.39 -20.68 1.16
C GLY A 93 -18.37 -20.76 -0.36
N GLU A 94 -17.78 -19.79 -1.08
CA GLU A 94 -17.78 -19.82 -2.55
C GLU A 94 -16.65 -20.68 -3.14
N LEU A 95 -15.45 -20.63 -2.56
CA LEU A 95 -14.31 -21.49 -2.93
C LEU A 95 -13.61 -22.03 -1.66
N VAL A 96 -14.17 -23.09 -1.07
CA VAL A 96 -13.62 -23.70 0.15
C VAL A 96 -12.44 -24.60 -0.22
N LEU A 97 -11.22 -24.14 0.06
CA LEU A 97 -9.99 -24.89 -0.21
C LEU A 97 -9.70 -25.91 0.91
N PRO A 98 -9.16 -27.10 0.56
CA PRO A 98 -8.57 -27.98 1.57
C PRO A 98 -7.34 -27.33 2.23
N ASP A 99 -7.00 -27.77 3.45
CA ASP A 99 -5.93 -27.18 4.27
C ASP A 99 -4.58 -27.10 3.56
N ALA A 100 -4.24 -28.09 2.73
CA ALA A 100 -2.98 -28.11 1.99
C ALA A 100 -2.91 -26.95 0.98
N GLN A 101 -3.98 -26.71 0.22
CA GLN A 101 -4.07 -25.62 -0.74
C GLN A 101 -4.17 -24.27 -0.04
N LEU A 102 -4.83 -24.18 1.12
CA LEU A 102 -4.88 -22.95 1.90
C LEU A 102 -3.49 -22.57 2.46
N ARG A 103 -2.72 -23.55 2.95
CA ARG A 103 -1.32 -23.31 3.35
C ARG A 103 -0.46 -22.86 2.16
N HIS A 104 -0.54 -23.56 1.04
CA HIS A 104 0.15 -23.18 -0.19
C HIS A 104 -0.25 -21.77 -0.66
N PHE A 105 -1.52 -21.40 -0.58
CA PHE A 105 -2.00 -20.06 -0.91
C PHE A 105 -1.34 -18.99 -0.04
N ARG A 106 -1.30 -19.18 1.28
CA ARG A 106 -0.66 -18.24 2.21
C ARG A 106 0.85 -18.13 1.98
N GLU A 107 1.54 -19.24 1.75
CA GLU A 107 2.97 -19.24 1.44
C GLU A 107 3.25 -18.51 0.13
N TYR A 108 2.43 -18.76 -0.90
CA TYR A 108 2.54 -18.08 -2.19
C TYR A 108 2.26 -16.58 -2.08
N GLU A 109 1.24 -16.17 -1.31
CA GLU A 109 0.93 -14.77 -1.05
C GLU A 109 2.15 -14.03 -0.47
N LYS A 110 2.78 -14.62 0.56
CA LYS A 110 4.00 -14.07 1.17
C LYS A 110 5.12 -13.90 0.14
N ALA A 111 5.36 -14.92 -0.70
CA ALA A 111 6.37 -14.85 -1.76
C ALA A 111 6.05 -13.77 -2.81
N LEU A 112 4.80 -13.71 -3.28
CA LEU A 112 4.35 -12.74 -4.28
C LEU A 112 4.50 -11.30 -3.78
N LEU A 113 4.06 -11.03 -2.55
CA LEU A 113 4.16 -9.69 -1.96
C LEU A 113 5.61 -9.24 -1.76
N LYS A 114 6.54 -10.17 -1.45
CA LYS A 114 7.99 -9.87 -1.44
C LYS A 114 8.50 -9.47 -2.83
N LEU A 115 8.06 -10.15 -3.88
CA LEU A 115 8.41 -9.82 -5.26
C LEU A 115 7.84 -8.46 -5.69
N LEU A 116 6.57 -8.19 -5.38
CA LEU A 116 5.94 -6.90 -5.64
C LEU A 116 6.69 -5.77 -4.94
N GLY A 117 7.09 -5.99 -3.68
CA GLY A 117 7.92 -5.06 -2.93
C GLY A 117 9.26 -4.73 -3.60
N ARG A 118 9.96 -5.75 -4.10
CA ARG A 118 11.21 -5.56 -4.86
C ARG A 118 10.97 -4.80 -6.17
N PHE A 119 9.88 -5.10 -6.87
CA PHE A 119 9.52 -4.42 -8.11
C PHE A 119 9.24 -2.94 -7.88
N TRP A 120 8.42 -2.58 -6.89
CA TRP A 120 8.09 -1.19 -6.61
C TRP A 120 9.31 -0.37 -6.16
N ALA A 121 10.25 -0.99 -5.44
CA ALA A 121 11.53 -0.34 -5.13
C ALA A 121 12.42 -0.14 -6.36
N ALA A 122 12.44 -1.07 -7.30
CA ALA A 122 13.14 -0.89 -8.56
C ALA A 122 12.51 0.24 -9.39
N TRP A 123 11.18 0.26 -9.49
CA TRP A 123 10.41 1.33 -10.14
C TRP A 123 10.66 2.70 -9.49
N TYR A 124 10.56 2.80 -8.17
CA TYR A 124 10.77 4.05 -7.46
C TYR A 124 12.13 4.66 -7.77
N ARG A 125 13.20 3.86 -7.85
CA ARG A 125 14.57 4.35 -8.13
C ARG A 125 14.79 4.82 -9.57
N HIS A 126 13.97 4.39 -10.53
CA HIS A 126 14.17 4.66 -11.95
C HIS A 126 13.06 5.52 -12.58
N SER A 127 12.08 5.93 -11.77
CA SER A 127 10.97 6.76 -12.22
C SER A 127 11.11 8.18 -11.67
N ASP A 128 10.27 9.09 -12.20
CA ASP A 128 10.13 10.47 -11.71
C ASP A 128 9.53 10.54 -10.28
N GLU A 129 9.22 9.39 -9.67
CA GLU A 129 8.86 9.30 -8.25
C GLU A 129 10.07 9.47 -7.33
N TYR A 130 11.29 9.16 -7.80
CA TYR A 130 12.50 9.31 -7.02
C TYR A 130 12.74 10.77 -6.67
N ILE A 131 13.15 11.03 -5.43
CA ILE A 131 13.67 12.33 -5.02
C ILE A 131 14.98 12.18 -4.29
N GLU A 132 15.81 13.20 -4.44
CA GLU A 132 17.09 13.29 -3.74
C GLU A 132 16.88 13.31 -2.21
N ALA A 133 17.80 12.63 -1.52
CA ALA A 133 17.82 12.57 -0.06
C ALA A 133 18.10 13.96 0.55
N LYS A 134 17.12 14.51 1.27
CA LYS A 134 17.20 15.84 1.89
C LYS A 134 16.60 15.84 3.28
N GLY A 135 17.15 16.68 4.16
CA GLY A 135 16.55 16.99 5.45
C GLY A 135 15.28 17.83 5.27
N ILE A 136 14.38 17.77 6.25
CA ILE A 136 13.08 18.43 6.17
C ILE A 136 13.19 19.95 5.99
N GLU A 137 14.23 20.58 6.53
CA GLU A 137 14.51 22.01 6.43
C GLU A 137 14.74 22.49 4.99
N GLN A 138 15.15 21.57 4.10
CA GLN A 138 15.39 21.86 2.68
C GLN A 138 14.14 21.70 1.82
N SER A 139 13.09 21.05 2.35
CA SER A 139 11.84 20.83 1.63
C SER A 139 11.18 22.16 1.24
N PRO A 140 10.68 22.33 0.00
CA PRO A 140 9.85 23.49 -0.35
C PRO A 140 8.51 23.50 0.40
N PHE A 141 8.12 22.37 1.00
CA PHE A 141 6.88 22.22 1.76
C PHE A 141 7.07 22.31 3.27
N ALA A 142 8.30 22.56 3.75
CA ALA A 142 8.57 22.80 5.15
C ALA A 142 7.71 23.96 5.69
N TRP A 143 7.10 23.78 6.86
CA TRP A 143 6.11 24.72 7.41
C TRP A 143 6.57 26.18 7.41
N GLU A 144 7.82 26.43 7.80
CA GLU A 144 8.43 27.77 7.88
C GLU A 144 8.67 28.43 6.51
N ARG A 145 8.64 27.65 5.42
CA ARG A 145 8.82 28.14 4.04
C ARG A 145 7.50 28.33 3.31
N LEU A 146 6.40 27.82 3.87
CA LEU A 146 5.06 28.00 3.31
C LEU A 146 4.59 29.44 3.49
N ASN A 147 4.02 30.03 2.44
CA ASN A 147 3.27 31.28 2.58
C ASN A 147 1.98 31.06 3.39
N LYS A 148 1.42 32.15 3.93
CA LYS A 148 0.20 32.12 4.76
C LYS A 148 -0.96 31.39 4.09
N ALA A 149 -1.19 31.62 2.81
CA ALA A 149 -2.26 30.97 2.06
C ALA A 149 -2.11 29.43 2.01
N SER A 150 -0.87 28.94 1.89
CA SER A 150 -0.57 27.51 1.88
C SER A 150 -0.73 26.90 3.27
N GLN A 151 -0.26 27.59 4.32
CA GLN A 151 -0.49 27.19 5.72
C GLN A 151 -2.00 27.12 6.04
N ASP A 152 -2.79 28.09 5.58
CA ASP A 152 -4.25 28.10 5.79
C ASP A 152 -4.93 26.92 5.08
N LYS A 153 -4.47 26.54 3.88
CA LYS A 153 -4.96 25.34 3.19
C LYS A 153 -4.64 24.06 3.96
N VAL A 154 -3.43 23.94 4.52
CA VAL A 154 -3.06 22.80 5.38
C VAL A 154 -3.94 22.76 6.63
N LYS A 155 -4.09 23.88 7.35
CA LYS A 155 -4.97 23.98 8.53
C LYS A 155 -6.42 23.60 8.19
N LYS A 156 -6.93 24.05 7.04
CA LYS A 156 -8.28 23.70 6.57
C LYS A 156 -8.41 22.21 6.26
N TRP A 157 -7.40 21.59 5.65
CA TRP A 157 -7.41 20.16 5.41
C TRP A 157 -7.39 19.36 6.73
N LEU A 158 -6.53 19.73 7.68
CA LEU A 158 -6.49 19.13 9.01
C LEU A 158 -7.86 19.24 9.69
N ALA A 159 -8.46 20.44 9.70
CA ALA A 159 -9.79 20.65 10.26
C ALA A 159 -10.87 19.76 9.60
N SER A 160 -10.79 19.53 8.29
CA SER A 160 -11.72 18.62 7.57
C SER A 160 -11.63 17.15 8.01
N LYS A 161 -10.50 16.76 8.61
CA LYS A 161 -10.28 15.45 9.22
C LYS A 161 -10.53 15.47 10.74
N ASN A 162 -11.15 16.53 11.27
CA ASN A 162 -11.35 16.81 12.70
C ASN A 162 -10.04 16.95 13.51
N ILE A 163 -8.99 17.42 12.85
CA ILE A 163 -7.66 17.62 13.42
C ILE A 163 -7.48 19.12 13.73
N ASP A 164 -7.53 19.46 15.01
CA ASP A 164 -7.27 20.83 15.47
C ASP A 164 -5.75 21.06 15.62
N TYR A 165 -5.19 21.77 14.65
CA TYR A 165 -3.76 22.09 14.59
C TYR A 165 -3.25 22.76 15.87
N GLU A 166 -3.95 23.78 16.40
CA GLU A 166 -3.47 24.53 17.57
C GLU A 166 -3.57 23.67 18.83
N ARG A 167 -4.62 22.85 18.94
CA ARG A 167 -4.76 21.89 20.04
C ARG A 167 -3.67 20.83 20.02
N ILE A 168 -3.31 20.29 18.85
CA ILE A 168 -2.27 19.26 18.73
C ILE A 168 -0.89 19.85 19.00
N ARG A 169 -0.60 21.02 18.42
CA ARG A 169 0.62 21.78 18.69
C ARG A 169 0.76 22.08 20.17
N SER A 170 -0.31 22.55 20.82
CA SER A 170 -0.33 22.83 22.26
C SER A 170 -0.16 21.57 23.09
N LYS A 171 -0.83 20.46 22.75
CA LYS A 171 -0.67 19.15 23.43
C LYS A 171 0.77 18.64 23.33
N ALA A 172 1.40 18.79 22.17
CA ALA A 172 2.78 18.38 21.95
C ALA A 172 3.78 19.20 22.75
N LEU A 173 3.60 20.53 22.78
CA LEU A 173 4.46 21.43 23.53
C LEU A 173 4.25 21.31 25.05
N SER A 174 3.04 21.03 25.51
CA SER A 174 2.69 20.91 26.94
C SER A 174 2.93 19.51 27.53
N GLY A 175 3.14 18.47 26.72
CA GLY A 175 3.38 17.09 27.19
C GLY A 175 2.17 16.39 27.81
N THR A 176 0.96 16.93 27.65
CA THR A 176 -0.27 16.49 28.33
C THR A 176 -1.07 15.41 27.58
N MET A 177 -0.49 14.77 26.56
CA MET A 177 -1.07 13.56 25.95
C MET A 177 -1.20 12.47 27.02
N LYS A 178 -2.42 12.20 27.50
CA LYS A 178 -2.66 11.23 28.58
C LYS A 178 -2.26 9.81 28.14
N GLY A 179 -1.08 9.37 28.53
CA GLY A 179 -0.59 8.00 28.34
C GLY A 179 0.39 7.65 29.43
N LYS A 180 -0.01 6.75 30.34
CA LYS A 180 0.78 6.31 31.50
C LYS A 180 2.23 5.98 31.08
N GLY A 181 3.20 6.79 31.50
CA GLY A 181 4.63 6.42 31.52
C GLY A 181 5.48 6.71 30.27
N ARG A 182 4.94 7.12 29.11
CA ARG A 182 5.73 7.36 27.88
C ARG A 182 5.75 8.82 27.39
N HIS A 183 5.46 9.77 28.28
CA HIS A 183 5.32 11.19 27.92
C HIS A 183 6.59 11.84 27.33
N ALA A 184 7.79 11.36 27.70
CA ALA A 184 9.05 11.90 27.17
C ALA A 184 9.30 11.40 25.74
N GLU A 185 9.21 10.09 25.51
CA GLU A 185 9.35 9.46 24.18
C GLU A 185 8.34 10.03 23.18
N TYR A 186 7.09 10.19 23.60
CA TYR A 186 6.05 10.77 22.76
C TYR A 186 6.36 12.21 22.33
N ARG A 187 6.93 13.02 23.25
CA ARG A 187 7.30 14.41 22.94
C ARG A 187 8.45 14.47 21.95
N GLU A 188 9.46 13.62 22.10
CA GLU A 188 10.60 13.59 21.17
C GLU A 188 10.18 13.08 19.79
N MET A 189 9.39 12.01 19.73
CA MET A 189 8.76 11.54 18.48
C MET A 189 7.95 12.68 17.84
N PHE A 190 7.10 13.37 18.61
CA PHE A 190 6.31 14.47 18.07
C PHE A 190 7.20 15.59 17.50
N LYS A 191 8.22 16.04 18.24
CA LYS A 191 9.14 17.10 17.76
C LYS A 191 9.82 16.73 16.45
N ARG A 192 10.16 15.44 16.28
CA ARG A 192 10.85 14.94 15.09
C ARG A 192 9.90 14.72 13.91
N GLU A 193 8.78 14.03 14.14
CA GLU A 193 7.89 13.57 13.08
C GLU A 193 6.89 14.64 12.63
N TRP A 194 6.53 15.58 13.50
CA TRP A 194 5.53 16.61 13.18
C TRP A 194 5.91 17.53 12.02
N PRO A 195 7.15 18.06 11.91
CA PRO A 195 7.55 18.86 10.75
C PRO A 195 7.46 18.08 9.43
N ILE A 196 7.84 16.80 9.44
CA ILE A 196 7.79 15.91 8.27
C ILE A 196 6.33 15.67 7.87
N PHE A 197 5.50 15.36 8.86
CA PHE A 197 4.06 15.19 8.65
C PHE A 197 3.42 16.42 8.02
N LEU A 198 3.68 17.61 8.57
CA LEU A 198 3.13 18.86 8.03
C LEU A 198 3.59 19.13 6.60
N ALA A 199 4.86 18.85 6.28
CA ALA A 199 5.36 19.00 4.91
C ALA A 199 4.69 18.03 3.94
N GLY A 200 4.47 16.78 4.35
CA GLY A 200 3.75 15.79 3.55
C GLY A 200 2.29 16.20 3.29
N VAL A 201 1.60 16.72 4.30
CA VAL A 201 0.25 17.29 4.14
C VAL A 201 0.28 18.51 3.22
N ALA A 202 1.27 19.41 3.38
CA ALA A 202 1.43 20.57 2.53
C ALA A 202 1.66 20.19 1.07
N ARG A 203 2.48 19.19 0.80
CA ARG A 203 2.69 18.62 -0.53
C ARG A 203 1.39 18.05 -1.11
N PHE A 204 0.65 17.26 -0.33
CA PHE A 204 -0.63 16.70 -0.76
C PHE A 204 -1.63 17.78 -1.17
N VAL A 205 -1.78 18.81 -0.33
CA VAL A 205 -2.71 19.91 -0.57
C VAL A 205 -2.25 20.78 -1.76
N ALA A 206 -0.94 21.00 -1.92
CA ALA A 206 -0.35 21.68 -3.07
C ALA A 206 -0.54 20.91 -4.38
N SER A 207 -0.63 19.57 -4.31
CA SER A 207 -0.87 18.67 -5.45
C SER A 207 -2.35 18.66 -5.91
N GLY A 208 -3.19 19.48 -5.28
CA GLY A 208 -4.63 19.58 -5.56
C GLY A 208 -5.51 18.95 -4.49
N GLY A 209 -4.95 18.19 -3.54
CA GLY A 209 -5.73 17.49 -2.53
C GLY A 209 -6.70 16.46 -3.15
N PRO A 210 -7.82 16.12 -2.47
CA PRO A 210 -8.74 15.08 -2.95
C PRO A 210 -9.55 15.48 -4.19
N ASN A 211 -9.71 16.78 -4.46
CA ASN A 211 -10.60 17.32 -5.51
C ASN A 211 -9.89 18.20 -6.56
N GLY A 212 -8.57 18.36 -6.48
CA GLY A 212 -7.83 19.28 -7.34
C GLY A 212 -7.41 18.66 -8.66
N ARG A 213 -7.16 19.51 -9.66
CA ARG A 213 -6.49 19.12 -10.90
C ARG A 213 -5.05 18.73 -10.53
N MET A 214 -4.73 17.45 -10.66
CA MET A 214 -3.41 16.91 -10.37
C MET A 214 -2.34 17.69 -11.14
N ASN A 215 -1.27 18.07 -10.44
CA ASN A 215 -0.11 18.74 -11.02
C ASN A 215 1.16 17.88 -10.89
N GLU A 216 2.27 18.38 -11.40
CA GLU A 216 3.58 17.70 -11.43
C GLU A 216 4.13 17.36 -10.03
N LEU A 217 3.59 17.96 -8.96
CA LEU A 217 4.02 17.71 -7.58
C LEU A 217 3.37 16.46 -6.96
N SER A 218 2.37 15.89 -7.64
CA SER A 218 1.59 14.74 -7.17
C SER A 218 2.46 13.49 -7.07
N VAL A 219 2.34 12.77 -5.96
CA VAL A 219 2.94 11.43 -5.77
C VAL A 219 1.83 10.42 -5.41
N PRO A 220 1.71 9.25 -6.07
CA PRO A 220 2.33 8.89 -7.35
C PRO A 220 2.11 9.95 -8.42
N THR A 221 2.97 9.96 -9.44
CA THR A 221 2.93 10.94 -10.53
C THR A 221 1.58 10.92 -11.23
N LYS A 222 1.27 12.02 -11.93
CA LYS A 222 0.05 12.10 -12.73
C LYS A 222 -0.04 10.95 -13.74
N ALA A 223 1.06 10.66 -14.45
CA ALA A 223 1.15 9.57 -15.42
C ALA A 223 0.84 8.20 -14.79
N PHE A 224 1.40 7.90 -13.60
CA PHE A 224 1.10 6.66 -12.89
C PHE A 224 -0.39 6.53 -12.53
N ARG A 225 -1.06 7.63 -12.19
CA ARG A 225 -2.48 7.63 -11.84
C ARG A 225 -3.41 7.48 -13.04
N GLU A 226 -2.90 7.51 -14.27
CA GLU A 226 -3.67 7.21 -15.49
C GLU A 226 -3.96 5.71 -15.64
N PHE A 227 -3.22 4.84 -14.93
CA PHE A 227 -3.56 3.42 -14.82
C PHE A 227 -4.82 3.26 -13.94
N PRO A 228 -5.93 2.67 -14.43
CA PRO A 228 -7.16 2.52 -13.64
C PRO A 228 -6.93 1.79 -12.30
N GLU A 229 -6.02 0.84 -12.29
CA GLU A 229 -5.68 -0.02 -11.16
C GLU A 229 -4.60 0.57 -10.23
N TRP A 230 -4.18 1.83 -10.38
CA TRP A 230 -3.04 2.40 -9.64
C TRP A 230 -3.14 2.24 -8.11
N LYS A 231 -4.36 2.27 -7.55
CA LYS A 231 -4.60 2.10 -6.10
C LYS A 231 -4.28 0.69 -5.61
N THR A 232 -4.31 -0.29 -6.50
CA THR A 232 -4.05 -1.69 -6.19
C THR A 232 -2.65 -1.89 -5.62
N ARG A 233 -1.67 -1.08 -6.04
CA ARG A 233 -0.32 -1.04 -5.45
C ARG A 233 -0.38 -0.88 -3.92
N PHE A 234 -1.32 -0.11 -3.40
CA PHE A 234 -1.42 0.16 -1.97
C PHE A 234 -2.29 -0.85 -1.24
N THR A 235 -3.42 -1.24 -1.82
CA THR A 235 -4.34 -2.23 -1.21
C THR A 235 -3.68 -3.60 -1.09
N ILE A 236 -2.94 -4.04 -2.11
CA ILE A 236 -2.24 -5.33 -2.03
C ILE A 236 -1.07 -5.29 -1.05
N MET A 237 -0.33 -4.16 -1.01
CA MET A 237 0.84 -4.05 -0.15
C MET A 237 0.48 -3.80 1.31
N SER A 238 -0.74 -3.33 1.63
CA SER A 238 -1.22 -3.28 3.02
C SER A 238 -1.40 -4.66 3.64
N LEU A 239 -1.59 -5.71 2.83
CA LEU A 239 -1.67 -7.10 3.29
C LEU A 239 -0.39 -7.59 3.96
N MET A 240 0.77 -6.99 3.67
CA MET A 240 2.03 -7.42 4.27
C MET A 240 2.06 -7.23 5.79
N ARG A 241 1.31 -6.29 6.33
CA ARG A 241 1.22 -6.12 7.78
C ARG A 241 0.39 -7.19 8.47
N GLU A 242 -0.62 -7.75 7.80
CA GLU A 242 -1.31 -8.94 8.31
C GLU A 242 -0.33 -10.11 8.45
N ILE A 243 0.53 -10.30 7.44
CA ILE A 243 1.55 -11.36 7.40
C ILE A 243 2.63 -11.18 8.47
N VAL A 244 3.07 -9.94 8.74
CA VAL A 244 4.11 -9.68 9.75
C VAL A 244 3.57 -9.77 11.18
N LYS A 245 2.31 -9.37 11.42
CA LYS A 245 1.62 -9.55 12.71
C LYS A 245 1.51 -11.03 13.12
N GLU A 246 1.59 -11.98 12.19
CA GLU A 246 1.55 -13.43 12.46
C GLU A 246 2.88 -14.03 12.99
N GLY A 247 3.87 -13.21 13.38
CA GLY A 247 5.04 -13.67 14.14
C GLY A 247 6.41 -13.37 13.53
N GLU A 248 6.50 -12.38 12.64
CA GLU A 248 7.75 -12.03 11.94
C GLU A 248 8.08 -10.53 12.07
N GLU A 249 8.14 -10.02 13.31
CA GLU A 249 8.50 -8.62 13.60
C GLU A 249 9.77 -8.19 12.83
N GLY A 250 9.71 -7.02 12.19
CA GLY A 250 10.82 -6.45 11.41
C GLY A 250 10.88 -6.88 9.94
N LYS A 251 10.10 -7.85 9.49
CA LYS A 251 10.10 -8.27 8.06
C LYS A 251 9.27 -7.39 7.13
N GLU A 252 8.56 -6.38 7.66
CA GLU A 252 7.82 -5.40 6.85
C GLU A 252 8.76 -4.67 5.88
N ALA A 253 9.97 -4.34 6.33
CA ALA A 253 11.01 -3.70 5.51
C ALA A 253 11.55 -4.60 4.38
N GLU A 254 11.37 -5.92 4.46
CA GLU A 254 11.73 -6.81 3.34
C GLU A 254 10.84 -6.56 2.12
N CYS A 255 9.68 -5.92 2.31
CA CYS A 255 8.58 -5.88 1.33
C CYS A 255 8.18 -4.46 0.96
N LEU A 256 8.03 -3.56 1.93
CA LEU A 256 7.77 -2.15 1.65
C LEU A 256 9.09 -1.40 1.55
N ARG A 257 9.69 -1.40 0.35
CA ARG A 257 11.07 -0.89 0.13
C ARG A 257 11.14 0.48 -0.53
N ASP A 258 10.01 1.14 -0.73
CA ASP A 258 9.92 2.49 -1.26
C ASP A 258 8.90 3.32 -0.47
N PRO A 259 9.11 4.65 -0.37
CA PRO A 259 8.30 5.49 0.51
C PRO A 259 6.87 5.66 0.03
N ILE A 260 6.63 5.63 -1.28
CA ILE A 260 5.30 5.82 -1.87
C ILE A 260 4.40 4.63 -1.56
N THR A 261 4.88 3.41 -1.82
CA THR A 261 4.16 2.18 -1.48
C THR A 261 3.94 2.08 0.03
N ALA A 262 4.97 2.35 0.84
CA ALA A 262 4.85 2.33 2.29
C ALA A 262 3.78 3.29 2.80
N GLY A 263 3.82 4.55 2.35
CA GLY A 263 2.85 5.56 2.72
C GLY A 263 1.41 5.22 2.32
N GLY A 264 1.21 4.75 1.08
CA GLY A 264 -0.11 4.36 0.62
C GLY A 264 -0.66 3.11 1.30
N ALA A 265 0.17 2.08 1.50
CA ALA A 265 -0.24 0.86 2.20
C ALA A 265 -0.66 1.15 3.65
N LEU A 266 0.13 1.96 4.38
CA LEU A 266 -0.21 2.39 5.74
C LEU A 266 -1.44 3.31 5.77
N GLY A 267 -1.65 4.11 4.72
CA GLY A 267 -2.86 4.93 4.57
C GLY A 267 -4.12 4.07 4.41
N VAL A 268 -4.05 3.02 3.58
CA VAL A 268 -5.17 2.08 3.41
C VAL A 268 -5.52 1.38 4.73
N GLU A 269 -4.53 0.89 5.47
CA GLU A 269 -4.77 0.27 6.78
C GLU A 269 -5.34 1.27 7.79
N ALA A 270 -4.80 2.49 7.84
CA ALA A 270 -5.30 3.53 8.73
C ALA A 270 -6.78 3.85 8.47
N VAL A 271 -7.23 3.89 7.21
CA VAL A 271 -8.65 4.06 6.89
C VAL A 271 -9.50 2.92 7.44
N GLN A 272 -9.05 1.66 7.28
CA GLN A 272 -9.76 0.48 7.76
C GLN A 272 -9.88 0.49 9.29
N ASP A 273 -8.77 0.79 10.00
CA ASP A 273 -8.73 0.90 11.46
C ASP A 273 -9.64 2.04 11.96
N LEU A 274 -9.57 3.20 11.31
CA LEU A 274 -10.39 4.36 11.69
C LEU A 274 -11.88 4.15 11.40
N ALA A 275 -12.26 3.28 10.47
CA ALA A 275 -13.65 2.95 10.21
C ALA A 275 -14.32 2.25 11.41
N ILE A 276 -13.57 1.43 12.15
CA ILE A 276 -14.09 0.61 13.28
C ILE A 276 -13.90 1.27 14.66
N MET A 277 -13.08 2.32 14.77
CA MET A 277 -12.79 3.00 16.03
C MET A 277 -13.90 3.95 16.52
N LYS A 278 -13.96 4.18 17.85
CA LYS A 278 -14.80 5.21 18.48
C LYS A 278 -14.27 6.62 18.16
N SER A 279 -15.17 7.60 17.99
CA SER A 279 -14.83 8.95 17.51
C SER A 279 -13.75 9.69 18.30
N LYS A 280 -13.67 9.48 19.63
CA LYS A 280 -12.70 10.15 20.51
C LYS A 280 -11.25 9.68 20.30
N ASP A 281 -11.06 8.46 19.82
CA ASP A 281 -9.74 7.85 19.67
C ASP A 281 -9.21 7.96 18.23
N LYS A 282 -10.07 8.32 17.26
CA LYS A 282 -9.70 8.43 15.84
C LYS A 282 -8.58 9.44 15.59
N LEU A 283 -8.59 10.56 16.31
CA LEU A 283 -7.61 11.63 16.12
C LEU A 283 -6.20 11.21 16.53
N ASP A 284 -6.07 10.69 17.75
CA ASP A 284 -4.76 10.29 18.28
C ASP A 284 -4.22 9.11 17.46
N ASN A 285 -5.07 8.15 17.06
CA ASN A 285 -4.66 7.04 16.19
C ASN A 285 -4.25 7.50 14.78
N PHE A 286 -4.95 8.47 14.18
CA PHE A 286 -4.57 9.02 12.87
C PHE A 286 -3.15 9.64 12.92
N ILE A 287 -2.90 10.49 13.93
CA ILE A 287 -1.58 11.14 14.08
C ILE A 287 -0.51 10.08 14.33
N MET A 288 -0.81 9.08 15.16
CA MET A 288 0.11 7.97 15.40
C MET A 288 0.40 7.17 14.14
N ALA A 289 -0.61 6.84 13.33
CA ALA A 289 -0.40 6.13 12.06
C ALA A 289 0.49 6.92 11.09
N ALA A 290 0.30 8.25 11.03
CA ALA A 290 1.16 9.12 10.23
C ALA A 290 2.61 9.16 10.77
N PHE A 291 2.81 9.23 12.08
CA PHE A 291 4.16 9.18 12.68
C PHE A 291 4.83 7.81 12.55
N MET A 292 4.05 6.74 12.62
CA MET A 292 4.55 5.40 12.31
C MET A 292 4.98 5.30 10.85
N THR A 293 4.27 5.97 9.93
CA THR A 293 4.67 6.04 8.52
C THR A 293 6.01 6.74 8.33
N THR A 294 6.21 7.89 8.99
CA THR A 294 7.49 8.62 8.89
C THR A 294 8.64 7.85 9.53
N SER A 295 8.40 7.28 10.72
CA SER A 295 9.39 6.45 11.44
C SER A 295 9.73 5.18 10.66
N PHE A 296 8.74 4.52 10.04
CA PHE A 296 8.95 3.34 9.19
C PHE A 296 9.93 3.66 8.05
N VAL A 297 9.66 4.71 7.29
CA VAL A 297 10.49 5.10 6.15
C VAL A 297 11.89 5.53 6.58
N ARG A 298 12.02 6.24 7.69
CA ARG A 298 13.33 6.73 8.13
C ARG A 298 14.14 5.68 8.85
N ASP A 299 13.56 5.03 9.84
CA ASP A 299 14.30 4.20 10.77
C ASP A 299 14.39 2.75 10.30
N MET A 300 13.36 2.26 9.58
CA MET A 300 13.37 0.88 9.06
C MET A 300 13.82 0.77 7.61
N LEU A 301 13.52 1.77 6.76
CA LEU A 301 14.03 1.79 5.38
C LEU A 301 15.33 2.59 5.20
N ASP A 302 15.82 3.24 6.27
CA ASP A 302 17.02 4.08 6.25
C ASP A 302 16.97 5.17 5.17
N MET A 303 15.82 5.84 5.04
CA MET A 303 15.60 6.90 4.05
C MET A 303 15.54 8.29 4.67
N ALA A 304 15.82 9.30 3.86
CA ALA A 304 15.81 10.69 4.30
C ALA A 304 14.41 11.24 4.61
N ASP A 305 14.35 12.39 5.29
CA ASP A 305 13.09 13.08 5.62
C ASP A 305 12.25 13.41 4.38
N SER A 306 12.89 13.71 3.24
CA SER A 306 12.22 13.93 1.97
C SER A 306 11.41 12.70 1.50
N ALA A 307 11.94 11.49 1.68
CA ALA A 307 11.22 10.25 1.37
C ALA A 307 10.03 10.05 2.33
N ALA A 308 10.22 10.31 3.63
CA ALA A 308 9.13 10.24 4.60
C ALA A 308 8.01 11.28 4.32
N GLU A 309 8.37 12.47 3.82
CA GLU A 309 7.41 13.46 3.33
C GLU A 309 6.57 12.92 2.16
N GLN A 310 7.20 12.25 1.17
CA GLN A 310 6.46 11.59 0.09
C GLN A 310 5.50 10.53 0.61
N ALA A 311 5.96 9.70 1.56
CA ALA A 311 5.14 8.67 2.17
C ALA A 311 3.89 9.28 2.84
N VAL A 312 4.07 10.35 3.63
CA VAL A 312 2.94 11.07 4.24
C VAL A 312 2.01 11.66 3.18
N CYS A 313 2.55 12.21 2.09
CA CYS A 313 1.72 12.74 1.01
C CYS A 313 0.80 11.65 0.41
N VAL A 314 1.32 10.45 0.17
CA VAL A 314 0.54 9.32 -0.35
C VAL A 314 -0.41 8.76 0.70
N PHE A 315 0.02 8.65 1.96
CA PHE A 315 -0.82 8.32 3.10
C PHE A 315 -2.07 9.22 3.15
N CYS A 316 -1.88 10.54 3.06
CA CYS A 316 -2.97 11.50 3.05
C CYS A 316 -3.90 11.35 1.83
N ALA A 317 -3.39 10.86 0.70
CA ALA A 317 -4.18 10.63 -0.50
C ALA A 317 -5.09 9.39 -0.39
N MET A 318 -4.77 8.45 0.49
CA MET A 318 -5.60 7.27 0.76
C MET A 318 -6.72 7.54 1.77
N MET A 319 -6.61 8.64 2.53
CA MET A 319 -7.46 9.03 3.67
C MET A 319 -8.63 9.95 3.31
#